data_AF-A0A960PBP4-F1
#
_entry.id   AF-A0A960PBP4-F1
#
_cell.length_a   1.000
_cell.length_b   1.000
_cell.length_c   1.000
_cell.angle_alpha   90.00
_cell.angle_beta   90.00
_cell.angle_gamma   90.00
#
_symmetry.space_group_name_H-M   'P 1'
#
loop_
_entity.id
_entity.type
_entity.pdbx_description
1 polymer ?
#
loop_
_entity_poly.entity_id
_entity_poly.type
_entity_poly.pdbx_seq_one_letter_code
_entity_poly.pdbx_strand_id
1 'polypeptide(L)'
;ALAAGWLISTRPGHRIEGDFLEREQAFRVDDWLLAQATTNTIAEQRARACLTLGRIGDPVGRPALIEGLASHAPSVRAMAAFGLGLMEDAEYLEGREPDQQAADALLVALGDDERQVVAYAVEALGRMRWKPAAEALTQTPAPMVYTLTALARMNARELIPWIARALSSNDQDIRWAAAVTLNTMRAPCDEGIRRSFSNLTRDRNAFVRAAVTQGLGRCELDDQAVEALRRSAADPDPKVRIEAAWAAARTGDERVRELITALAGDAHPAVTEQAAGLVELAGGAARAHWEDRARRAGRVLDLRSPLPTLPLPVTKEPRETAEPFAPHELQEIARRTGRNLVMETPEGSFPLTLDYEHAPLAAERFYNMAVAAQFDGQPFSVLPNDYAQIPAKPSSPLLTPEPSPAPFLRGSLGMVRASRTTDAPEFFIALTPLPGAEGRYTNFGRLLAGDDVLDRLRSGTRVLRIRPSEE
;
A
#
# COMPACT_ATOMS: atom_id res chain seq x y z
N ALA A 1 -31.64 -6.32 -16.57
CA ALA A 1 -32.65 -5.34 -16.08
C ALA A 1 -33.96 -5.95 -15.54
N LEU A 2 -34.28 -7.25 -15.69
CA LEU A 2 -35.48 -7.85 -15.05
C LEU A 2 -35.22 -9.01 -14.07
N ALA A 3 -33.95 -9.33 -13.77
CA ALA A 3 -33.60 -10.30 -12.72
C ALA A 3 -32.93 -9.66 -11.48
N ALA A 4 -32.49 -8.39 -11.56
CA ALA A 4 -31.87 -7.66 -10.46
C ALA A 4 -32.81 -6.62 -9.80
N GLY A 5 -33.99 -6.38 -10.39
CA GLY A 5 -34.98 -5.40 -9.90
C GLY A 5 -35.96 -5.93 -8.86
N TRP A 6 -35.91 -7.23 -8.53
CA TRP A 6 -36.83 -7.87 -7.57
C TRP A 6 -36.23 -8.09 -6.17
N LEU A 7 -34.98 -7.67 -5.95
CA LEU A 7 -34.29 -7.87 -4.66
C LEU A 7 -34.29 -6.63 -3.74
N ILE A 8 -34.66 -5.45 -4.24
CA ILE A 8 -34.53 -4.19 -3.49
C ILE A 8 -35.88 -3.64 -2.99
N SER A 9 -37.04 -4.13 -3.45
CA SER A 9 -38.34 -3.59 -3.01
C SER A 9 -39.09 -4.41 -1.95
N THR A 10 -38.58 -5.55 -1.49
CA THR A 10 -39.13 -6.26 -0.33
C THR A 10 -38.05 -7.10 0.34
N ARG A 11 -37.47 -6.68 1.48
CA ARG A 11 -37.06 -7.54 2.63
C ARG A 11 -36.23 -6.81 3.71
N PRO A 12 -36.21 -7.32 4.97
CA PRO A 12 -35.52 -6.76 6.15
C PRO A 12 -33.97 -6.71 6.10
N GLY A 13 -33.33 -6.91 4.94
CA GLY A 13 -31.88 -7.14 4.83
C GLY A 13 -30.99 -5.89 4.84
N HIS A 14 -31.55 -4.69 4.66
CA HIS A 14 -30.75 -3.46 4.49
C HIS A 14 -30.31 -2.74 5.79
N ARG A 15 -30.72 -3.20 6.98
CA ARG A 15 -30.22 -2.64 8.26
C ARG A 15 -28.85 -3.16 8.66
N ILE A 16 -28.55 -4.41 8.30
CA ILE A 16 -27.42 -5.17 8.85
C ILE A 16 -26.05 -4.58 8.47
N GLU A 17 -25.89 -4.05 7.24
CA GLU A 17 -24.60 -3.44 6.85
C GLU A 17 -24.35 -2.11 7.57
N GLY A 18 -25.40 -1.31 7.77
CA GLY A 18 -25.32 -0.10 8.59
C GLY A 18 -24.95 -0.41 10.03
N ASP A 19 -25.49 -1.51 10.58
CA ASP A 19 -25.19 -1.98 11.93
C ASP A 19 -23.71 -2.40 12.09
N PHE A 20 -23.08 -2.98 11.05
CA PHE A 20 -21.64 -3.27 11.05
C PHE A 20 -20.81 -1.98 11.01
N LEU A 21 -21.13 -1.06 10.11
CA LEU A 21 -20.39 0.20 9.95
C LEU A 21 -20.46 1.09 11.20
N GLU A 22 -21.62 1.17 11.85
CA GLU A 22 -21.78 1.91 13.11
C GLU A 22 -20.81 1.40 14.19
N ARG A 23 -20.66 0.07 14.28
CA ARG A 23 -19.76 -0.58 15.24
C ARG A 23 -18.29 -0.40 14.90
N GLU A 24 -17.94 -0.46 13.62
CA GLU A 24 -16.59 -0.13 13.15
C GLU A 24 -16.23 1.31 13.55
N GLN A 25 -17.14 2.28 13.33
CA GLN A 25 -16.92 3.69 13.70
C GLN A 25 -16.87 3.90 15.22
N ALA A 26 -17.68 3.17 15.96
CA ALA A 26 -17.72 3.24 17.43
C ALA A 26 -16.61 2.41 18.11
N PHE A 27 -15.81 1.64 17.36
CA PHE A 27 -14.86 0.66 17.88
C PHE A 27 -15.48 -0.27 18.94
N ARG A 28 -16.72 -0.72 18.70
CA ARG A 28 -17.53 -1.45 19.69
C ARG A 28 -17.77 -2.88 19.26
N VAL A 29 -17.29 -3.84 20.04
CA VAL A 29 -17.71 -5.24 19.98
C VAL A 29 -18.83 -5.46 20.99
N ASP A 30 -20.01 -5.87 20.50
CA ASP A 30 -21.17 -6.19 21.33
C ASP A 30 -21.71 -7.59 21.01
N ASP A 31 -22.64 -8.07 21.85
CA ASP A 31 -23.25 -9.40 21.72
C ASP A 31 -23.89 -9.62 20.35
N TRP A 32 -24.42 -8.56 19.73
CA TRP A 32 -24.99 -8.64 18.39
C TRP A 32 -23.91 -8.98 17.36
N LEU A 33 -22.78 -8.26 17.36
CA LEU A 33 -21.68 -8.51 16.42
C LEU A 33 -21.06 -9.89 16.62
N LEU A 34 -20.88 -10.32 17.87
CA LEU A 34 -20.40 -11.67 18.18
C LEU A 34 -21.38 -12.72 17.65
N ALA A 35 -22.68 -12.54 17.88
CA ALA A 35 -23.71 -13.44 17.34
C ALA A 35 -23.73 -13.45 15.80
N GLN A 36 -23.48 -12.31 15.15
CA GLN A 36 -23.36 -12.24 13.68
C GLN A 36 -22.19 -13.07 13.16
N ALA A 37 -21.06 -13.12 13.89
CA ALA A 37 -19.90 -13.88 13.48
C ALA A 37 -20.06 -15.39 13.70
N THR A 38 -20.70 -15.81 14.80
CA THR A 38 -20.73 -17.23 15.22
C THR A 38 -22.03 -17.95 14.84
N THR A 39 -23.19 -17.31 15.03
CA THR A 39 -24.50 -18.00 14.96
C THR A 39 -25.34 -17.64 13.74
N ASN A 40 -25.01 -16.60 12.99
CA ASN A 40 -25.79 -16.20 11.82
C ASN A 40 -25.78 -17.32 10.77
N THR A 41 -26.94 -17.65 10.21
CA THR A 41 -27.07 -18.73 9.22
C THR A 41 -26.47 -18.37 7.85
N ILE A 42 -26.38 -17.08 7.53
CA ILE A 42 -25.87 -16.55 6.25
C ILE A 42 -24.34 -16.40 6.32
N ALA A 43 -23.63 -17.14 5.46
CA ALA A 43 -22.17 -17.17 5.46
C ALA A 43 -21.54 -15.81 5.14
N GLU A 44 -22.13 -15.05 4.23
CA GLU A 44 -21.65 -13.72 3.84
C GLU A 44 -21.74 -12.73 4.99
N GLN A 45 -22.79 -12.83 5.82
CA GLN A 45 -22.95 -11.97 7.01
C GLN A 45 -21.99 -12.38 8.12
N ARG A 46 -21.74 -13.69 8.31
CA ARG A 46 -20.67 -14.17 9.20
C ARG A 46 -19.30 -13.66 8.75
N ALA A 47 -19.00 -13.76 7.46
CA ALA A 47 -17.73 -13.30 6.89
C ALA A 47 -17.56 -11.78 7.07
N ARG A 48 -18.62 -10.99 6.81
CA ARG A 48 -18.61 -9.55 7.05
C ARG A 48 -18.39 -9.22 8.53
N ALA A 49 -19.04 -9.96 9.45
CA ALA A 49 -18.84 -9.80 10.89
C ALA A 49 -17.39 -10.11 11.32
N CYS A 50 -16.77 -11.17 10.79
CA CYS A 50 -15.36 -11.48 11.03
C CYS A 50 -14.44 -10.33 10.56
N LEU A 51 -14.70 -9.76 9.38
CA LEU A 51 -13.96 -8.59 8.91
C LEU A 51 -14.14 -7.38 9.84
N THR A 52 -15.37 -7.12 10.28
CA THR A 52 -15.70 -6.04 11.22
C THR A 52 -14.97 -6.21 12.56
N LEU A 53 -14.95 -7.42 13.13
CA LEU A 53 -14.21 -7.72 14.35
C LEU A 53 -12.70 -7.47 14.19
N GLY A 54 -12.12 -7.89 13.07
CA GLY A 54 -10.70 -7.64 12.77
C GLY A 54 -10.36 -6.16 12.60
N ARG A 55 -11.25 -5.38 11.96
CA ARG A 55 -11.07 -3.92 11.78
C ARG A 55 -11.19 -3.14 13.10
N ILE A 56 -12.10 -3.56 13.98
CA ILE A 56 -12.21 -2.97 15.32
C ILE A 56 -10.95 -3.29 16.13
N GLY A 57 -10.44 -4.52 16.03
CA GLY A 57 -9.20 -4.93 16.68
C GLY A 57 -9.31 -5.12 18.19
N ASP A 58 -10.53 -5.28 18.72
CA ASP A 58 -10.76 -5.56 20.13
C ASP A 58 -10.59 -7.08 20.41
N PRO A 59 -9.69 -7.48 21.33
CA PRO A 59 -9.44 -8.88 21.67
C PRO A 59 -10.69 -9.67 22.10
N VAL A 60 -11.76 -9.01 22.56
CA VAL A 60 -13.05 -9.67 22.86
C VAL A 60 -13.61 -10.42 21.64
N GLY A 61 -13.32 -9.95 20.43
CA GLY A 61 -13.69 -10.59 19.17
C GLY A 61 -12.84 -11.82 18.79
N ARG A 62 -11.67 -12.01 19.40
CA ARG A 62 -10.71 -13.06 19.01
C ARG A 62 -11.31 -14.47 19.03
N PRO A 63 -12.05 -14.91 20.09
CA PRO A 63 -12.62 -16.25 20.11
C PRO A 63 -13.58 -16.51 18.94
N ALA A 64 -14.37 -15.50 18.55
CA ALA A 64 -15.29 -15.62 17.42
C ALA A 64 -14.55 -15.73 16.07
N LEU A 65 -13.40 -15.06 15.93
CA LEU A 65 -12.54 -15.21 14.76
C LEU A 65 -11.87 -16.59 14.71
N ILE A 66 -11.38 -17.10 15.84
CA ILE A 66 -10.81 -18.45 15.94
C ILE A 66 -11.89 -19.49 15.59
N GLU A 67 -13.12 -19.34 16.07
CA GLU A 67 -14.25 -20.19 15.68
C GLU A 67 -14.56 -20.07 14.17
N GLY A 68 -14.50 -18.86 13.62
CA GLY A 68 -14.71 -18.60 12.19
C GLY A 68 -13.74 -19.34 11.27
N LEU A 69 -12.49 -19.58 11.71
CA LEU A 69 -11.52 -20.40 10.97
C LEU A 69 -11.96 -21.86 10.80
N ALA A 70 -12.82 -22.38 11.67
CA ALA A 70 -13.38 -23.72 11.58
C ALA A 70 -14.69 -23.79 10.79
N SER A 71 -15.12 -22.70 10.15
CA SER A 71 -16.40 -22.65 9.42
C SER A 71 -16.43 -23.54 8.18
N HIS A 72 -17.59 -24.12 7.90
CA HIS A 72 -17.83 -24.87 6.67
C HIS A 72 -17.78 -23.96 5.41
N ALA A 73 -17.97 -22.65 5.58
CA ALA A 73 -17.96 -21.69 4.48
C ALA A 73 -16.55 -21.09 4.28
N PRO A 74 -15.93 -21.24 3.09
CA PRO A 74 -14.60 -20.71 2.82
C PRO A 74 -14.49 -19.19 2.98
N SER A 75 -15.55 -18.45 2.64
CA SER A 75 -15.62 -16.99 2.81
C SER A 75 -15.47 -16.56 4.27
N VAL A 76 -16.06 -17.32 5.21
CA VAL A 76 -15.96 -17.06 6.65
C VAL A 76 -14.56 -17.38 7.14
N ARG A 77 -13.99 -18.53 6.76
CA ARG A 77 -12.62 -18.90 7.12
C ARG A 77 -11.60 -17.86 6.63
N ALA A 78 -11.76 -17.39 5.39
CA ALA A 78 -10.91 -16.38 4.79
C ALA A 78 -10.98 -15.04 5.56
N MET A 79 -12.18 -14.54 5.83
CA MET A 79 -12.35 -13.29 6.58
C MET A 79 -11.96 -13.41 8.05
N ALA A 80 -12.10 -14.60 8.65
CA ALA A 80 -11.61 -14.88 9.99
C ALA A 80 -10.09 -14.84 10.06
N ALA A 81 -9.40 -15.49 9.11
CA ALA A 81 -7.93 -15.44 9.00
C ALA A 81 -7.43 -14.01 8.81
N PHE A 82 -8.04 -13.28 7.86
CA PHE A 82 -7.72 -11.88 7.61
C PHE A 82 -7.99 -11.00 8.83
N GLY A 83 -9.12 -11.20 9.50
CA GLY A 83 -9.52 -10.45 10.70
C GLY A 83 -8.57 -10.67 11.88
N LEU A 84 -8.11 -11.90 12.12
CA LEU A 84 -7.08 -12.18 13.13
C LEU A 84 -5.77 -11.46 12.81
N GLY A 85 -5.36 -11.48 11.54
CA GLY A 85 -4.17 -10.75 11.11
C GLY A 85 -4.24 -9.24 11.38
N LEU A 86 -5.41 -8.62 11.18
CA LEU A 86 -5.62 -7.20 11.48
C LEU A 86 -5.60 -6.90 12.99
N MET A 87 -6.25 -7.75 13.79
CA MET A 87 -6.32 -7.60 15.25
C MET A 87 -4.94 -7.72 15.89
N GLU A 88 -4.17 -8.74 15.52
CA GLU A 88 -2.86 -8.98 16.11
C GLU A 88 -1.81 -7.95 15.64
N ASP A 89 -1.95 -7.39 14.43
CA ASP A 89 -1.13 -6.24 13.99
C ASP A 89 -1.39 -5.02 14.88
N ALA A 90 -2.65 -4.77 15.27
CA ALA A 90 -3.01 -3.70 16.19
C ALA A 90 -2.43 -3.94 17.60
N GLU A 91 -2.56 -5.16 18.13
CA GLU A 91 -2.05 -5.52 19.46
C GLU A 91 -0.52 -5.50 19.54
N TYR A 92 0.17 -5.92 18.48
CA TYR A 92 1.61 -5.79 18.38
C TYR A 92 2.06 -4.33 18.47
N LEU A 93 1.32 -3.39 17.85
CA LEU A 93 1.64 -1.96 17.93
C LEU A 93 1.51 -1.41 19.35
N GLU A 94 0.58 -1.96 20.14
CA GLU A 94 0.41 -1.70 21.57
C GLU A 94 1.47 -2.39 22.46
N GLY A 95 2.34 -3.23 21.87
CA GLY A 95 3.40 -3.95 22.58
C GLY A 95 2.92 -5.22 23.27
N ARG A 96 1.77 -5.77 22.86
CA ARG A 96 1.29 -7.06 23.33
C ARG A 96 1.97 -8.19 22.56
N GLU A 97 2.19 -9.30 23.24
CA GLU A 97 2.67 -10.53 22.60
C GLU A 97 1.54 -11.15 21.75
N PRO A 98 1.88 -11.77 20.61
CA PRO A 98 0.89 -12.42 19.75
C PRO A 98 0.15 -13.54 20.49
N ASP A 99 -1.15 -13.65 20.26
CA ASP A 99 -1.94 -14.71 20.89
C ASP A 99 -1.60 -16.09 20.34
N GLN A 100 -1.19 -16.99 21.23
CA GLN A 100 -0.79 -18.34 20.86
C GLN A 100 -1.96 -19.15 20.29
N GLN A 101 -3.18 -18.99 20.80
CA GLN A 101 -4.33 -19.75 20.33
C GLN A 101 -4.74 -19.31 18.91
N ALA A 102 -4.68 -18.01 18.62
CA ALA A 102 -4.86 -17.48 17.28
C ALA A 102 -3.78 -18.00 16.32
N ALA A 103 -2.51 -18.01 16.75
CA ALA A 103 -1.41 -18.52 15.94
C ALA A 103 -1.58 -20.02 15.62
N ASP A 104 -1.95 -20.83 16.60
CA ASP A 104 -2.19 -22.27 16.43
C ASP A 104 -3.37 -22.52 15.47
N ALA A 105 -4.45 -21.73 15.57
CA ALA A 105 -5.58 -21.84 14.65
C ALA A 105 -5.21 -21.45 13.21
N LEU A 106 -4.39 -20.41 13.04
CA LEU A 106 -3.89 -19.99 11.73
C LEU A 106 -2.90 -21.01 11.13
N LEU A 107 -2.09 -21.67 11.96
CA LEU A 107 -1.23 -22.77 11.54
C LEU A 107 -2.03 -23.94 10.96
N VAL A 108 -3.19 -24.27 11.55
CA VAL A 108 -4.11 -25.27 10.98
C VAL A 108 -4.67 -24.78 9.64
N ALA A 109 -5.03 -23.50 9.52
CA ALA A 109 -5.54 -22.91 8.28
C ALA A 109 -4.53 -22.84 7.13
N LEU A 110 -3.23 -23.09 7.37
CA LEU A 110 -2.24 -23.26 6.30
C LEU A 110 -2.48 -24.51 5.46
N GLY A 111 -3.20 -25.50 6.00
CA GLY A 111 -3.60 -26.73 5.31
C GLY A 111 -4.99 -26.69 4.68
N ASP A 112 -5.60 -25.50 4.57
CA ASP A 112 -6.95 -25.33 4.02
C ASP A 112 -7.03 -25.69 2.53
N ASP A 113 -8.21 -26.14 2.09
CA ASP A 113 -8.46 -26.50 0.69
C ASP A 113 -8.64 -25.26 -0.22
N GLU A 114 -9.02 -24.12 0.36
CA GLU A 114 -9.21 -22.87 -0.37
C GLU A 114 -7.95 -22.00 -0.36
N ARG A 115 -7.46 -21.63 -1.56
CA ARG A 115 -6.21 -20.87 -1.73
C ARG A 115 -6.25 -19.51 -1.06
N GLN A 116 -7.42 -18.86 -1.04
CA GLN A 116 -7.58 -17.56 -0.40
C GLN A 116 -7.46 -17.65 1.13
N VAL A 117 -7.95 -18.73 1.74
CA VAL A 117 -7.82 -18.96 3.19
C VAL A 117 -6.35 -19.15 3.55
N VAL A 118 -5.63 -19.99 2.80
CA VAL A 118 -4.19 -20.20 3.00
C VAL A 118 -3.41 -18.89 2.85
N ALA A 119 -3.71 -18.07 1.82
CA ALA A 119 -3.02 -16.79 1.61
C ALA A 119 -3.23 -15.81 2.79
N TYR A 120 -4.46 -15.69 3.29
CA TYR A 120 -4.73 -14.85 4.46
C TYR A 120 -4.16 -15.40 5.76
N ALA A 121 -4.10 -16.72 5.92
CA ALA A 121 -3.44 -17.33 7.07
C ALA A 121 -1.92 -17.04 7.06
N VAL A 122 -1.27 -17.14 5.91
CA VAL A 122 0.14 -16.74 5.73
C VAL A 122 0.33 -15.25 6.05
N GLU A 123 -0.55 -14.39 5.53
CA GLU A 123 -0.48 -12.95 5.79
C GLU A 123 -0.66 -12.63 7.28
N ALA A 124 -1.65 -13.25 7.93
CA ALA A 124 -1.95 -13.05 9.34
C ALA A 124 -0.79 -13.47 10.25
N LEU A 125 -0.22 -14.66 10.04
CA LEU A 125 0.97 -15.11 10.77
C LEU A 125 2.16 -14.15 10.56
N GLY A 126 2.29 -13.61 9.35
CA GLY A 126 3.27 -12.57 9.04
C GLY A 126 3.06 -11.28 9.82
N ARG A 127 1.82 -10.80 9.92
CA ARG A 127 1.44 -9.60 10.70
C ARG A 127 1.67 -9.80 12.20
N MET A 128 1.34 -10.98 12.71
CA MET A 128 1.66 -11.42 14.09
C MET A 128 3.17 -11.51 14.36
N ARG A 129 4.00 -11.56 13.32
CA ARG A 129 5.45 -11.82 13.42
C ARG A 129 5.73 -13.16 14.12
N TRP A 130 4.85 -14.15 13.94
CA TRP A 130 4.92 -15.45 14.58
C TRP A 130 6.02 -16.32 13.97
N LYS A 131 7.25 -16.16 14.47
CA LYS A 131 8.45 -16.86 13.98
C LYS A 131 8.33 -18.39 13.92
N PRO A 132 7.66 -19.08 14.87
CA PRO A 132 7.53 -20.54 14.79
C PRO A 132 6.84 -21.04 13.50
N ALA A 133 6.03 -20.20 12.83
CA ALA A 133 5.42 -20.57 11.56
C ALA A 133 6.35 -20.47 10.34
N ALA A 134 7.51 -19.82 10.44
CA ALA A 134 8.32 -19.42 9.28
C ALA A 134 8.61 -20.58 8.33
N GLU A 135 9.08 -21.73 8.85
CA GLU A 135 9.35 -22.92 8.02
C GLU A 135 8.09 -23.46 7.36
N ALA A 136 6.96 -23.51 8.09
CA ALA A 136 5.69 -23.99 7.58
C ALA A 136 5.20 -23.15 6.39
N LEU A 137 5.37 -21.82 6.42
CA LEU A 137 4.95 -20.94 5.33
C LEU A 137 5.61 -21.31 3.99
N THR A 138 6.83 -21.87 4.00
CA THR A 138 7.57 -22.27 2.79
C THR A 138 6.99 -23.50 2.09
N GLN A 139 6.14 -24.26 2.77
CA GLN A 139 5.52 -25.50 2.28
C GLN A 139 4.07 -25.30 1.82
N THR A 140 3.56 -24.06 1.88
CA THR A 140 2.17 -23.76 1.56
C THR A 140 1.95 -23.50 0.06
N PRO A 141 0.74 -23.73 -0.46
CA PRO A 141 0.38 -23.34 -1.82
C PRO A 141 0.07 -21.84 -1.98
N ALA A 142 0.31 -21.02 -0.94
CA ALA A 142 0.08 -19.59 -1.00
C ALA A 142 0.95 -18.93 -2.09
N PRO A 143 0.48 -17.82 -2.70
CA PRO A 143 1.30 -17.12 -3.66
C PRO A 143 2.60 -16.64 -2.99
N MET A 144 3.74 -16.92 -3.62
CA MET A 144 5.07 -16.77 -3.02
C MET A 144 5.35 -15.35 -2.51
N VAL A 145 4.73 -14.33 -3.10
CA VAL A 145 4.84 -12.93 -2.64
C VAL A 145 4.30 -12.76 -1.21
N TYR A 146 3.20 -13.41 -0.85
CA TYR A 146 2.65 -13.37 0.51
C TYR A 146 3.61 -14.03 1.50
N THR A 147 4.15 -15.20 1.14
CA THR A 147 5.15 -15.92 1.95
C THR A 147 6.40 -15.07 2.16
N LEU A 148 6.98 -14.51 1.09
CA LEU A 148 8.16 -13.64 1.16
C LEU A 148 7.94 -12.40 2.05
N THR A 149 6.74 -11.81 1.98
CA THR A 149 6.37 -10.67 2.81
C THR A 149 6.21 -11.06 4.29
N ALA A 150 5.56 -12.19 4.57
CA ALA A 150 5.40 -12.71 5.92
C ALA A 150 6.75 -13.04 6.56
N LEU A 151 7.64 -13.71 5.83
CA LEU A 151 9.00 -14.02 6.28
C LEU A 151 9.83 -12.76 6.58
N ALA A 152 9.66 -11.70 5.78
CA ALA A 152 10.31 -10.42 6.04
C ALA A 152 9.84 -9.80 7.37
N ARG A 153 8.53 -9.82 7.65
CA ARG A 153 7.94 -9.31 8.90
C ARG A 153 8.38 -10.11 10.13
N MET A 154 8.47 -11.42 9.99
CA MET A 154 9.01 -12.32 11.01
C MET A 154 10.52 -12.17 11.22
N ASN A 155 11.23 -11.58 10.25
CA ASN A 155 12.70 -11.57 10.19
C ASN A 155 13.29 -12.99 10.34
N ALA A 156 12.75 -13.95 9.58
CA ALA A 156 13.11 -15.36 9.58
C ALA A 156 14.44 -15.63 8.83
N ARG A 157 15.56 -15.22 9.43
CA ARG A 157 16.89 -15.22 8.80
C ARG A 157 17.39 -16.61 8.40
N GLU A 158 16.95 -17.64 9.10
CA GLU A 158 17.18 -19.04 8.80
C GLU A 158 16.70 -19.44 7.39
N LEU A 159 15.74 -18.71 6.82
CA LEU A 159 15.20 -18.97 5.48
C LEU A 159 15.83 -18.14 4.36
N ILE A 160 16.91 -17.39 4.63
CA ILE A 160 17.64 -16.63 3.61
C ILE A 160 18.03 -17.48 2.39
N PRO A 161 18.55 -18.73 2.54
CA PRO A 161 18.86 -19.56 1.38
C PRO A 161 17.64 -19.92 0.53
N TRP A 162 16.47 -20.10 1.15
CA TRP A 162 15.22 -20.36 0.43
C TRP A 162 14.77 -19.10 -0.33
N ILE A 163 14.82 -17.94 0.32
CA ILE A 163 14.48 -16.64 -0.28
C ILE A 163 15.43 -16.32 -1.45
N ALA A 164 16.72 -16.61 -1.32
CA ALA A 164 17.71 -16.38 -2.37
C ALA A 164 17.43 -17.20 -3.64
N ARG A 165 16.86 -18.41 -3.52
CA ARG A 165 16.45 -19.21 -4.69
C ARG A 165 15.32 -18.53 -5.48
N ALA A 166 14.43 -17.80 -4.81
CA ALA A 166 13.33 -17.08 -5.45
C ALA A 166 13.79 -15.94 -6.37
N LEU A 167 15.03 -15.45 -6.23
CA LEU A 167 15.66 -14.52 -7.19
C LEU A 167 15.78 -15.10 -8.60
N SER A 168 15.76 -16.44 -8.75
CA SER A 168 15.81 -17.12 -10.04
C SER A 168 14.42 -17.45 -10.61
N SER A 169 13.35 -16.92 -10.03
CA SER A 169 11.98 -17.15 -10.52
C SER A 169 11.76 -16.60 -11.92
N ASN A 170 10.95 -17.28 -12.73
CA ASN A 170 10.49 -16.75 -14.02
C ASN A 170 9.52 -15.56 -13.85
N ASP A 171 8.90 -15.44 -12.68
CA ASP A 171 7.98 -14.36 -12.35
C ASP A 171 8.73 -13.13 -11.82
N GLN A 172 8.53 -11.98 -12.46
CA GLN A 172 9.17 -10.72 -12.08
C GLN A 172 8.77 -10.23 -10.68
N ASP A 173 7.53 -10.50 -10.24
CA ASP A 173 7.02 -10.03 -8.95
C ASP A 173 7.66 -10.85 -7.82
N ILE A 174 7.89 -12.15 -8.07
CA ILE A 174 8.63 -13.03 -7.15
C ILE A 174 10.09 -12.60 -7.06
N ARG A 175 10.76 -12.30 -8.19
CA ARG A 175 12.15 -11.83 -8.16
C ARG A 175 12.29 -10.51 -7.40
N TRP A 176 11.38 -9.56 -7.65
CA TRP A 176 11.33 -8.29 -6.95
C TRP A 176 11.08 -8.49 -5.45
N ALA A 177 10.06 -9.24 -5.08
CA ALA A 177 9.72 -9.53 -3.69
C ALA A 177 10.89 -10.20 -2.95
N ALA A 178 11.57 -11.16 -3.59
CA ALA A 178 12.73 -11.83 -3.01
C ALA A 178 13.88 -10.85 -2.74
N ALA A 179 14.20 -9.97 -3.69
CA ALA A 179 15.23 -8.94 -3.51
C ALA A 179 14.88 -7.97 -2.37
N VAL A 180 13.63 -7.50 -2.32
CA VAL A 180 13.12 -6.63 -1.25
C VAL A 180 13.19 -7.33 0.11
N THR A 181 12.74 -8.59 0.21
CA THR A 181 12.79 -9.37 1.44
C THR A 181 14.23 -9.53 1.95
N LEU A 182 15.19 -9.88 1.08
CA LEU A 182 16.61 -9.97 1.45
C LEU A 182 17.18 -8.63 1.93
N ASN A 183 16.75 -7.51 1.35
CA ASN A 183 17.14 -6.17 1.76
C ASN A 183 16.56 -5.79 3.12
N THR A 184 15.26 -6.01 3.32
CA THR A 184 14.54 -5.71 4.56
C THR A 184 15.10 -6.48 5.74
N MET A 185 15.38 -7.77 5.57
CA MET A 185 15.95 -8.63 6.62
C MET A 185 17.43 -8.34 6.91
N ARG A 186 18.07 -7.51 6.07
CA ARG A 186 19.52 -7.28 6.05
C ARG A 186 20.27 -8.61 5.95
N ALA A 187 19.87 -9.45 5.00
CA ALA A 187 20.52 -10.73 4.76
C ALA A 187 22.03 -10.53 4.53
N PRO A 188 22.90 -11.41 5.09
CA PRO A 188 24.33 -11.41 4.77
C PRO A 188 24.50 -11.52 3.26
N CYS A 189 25.28 -10.63 2.67
CA CYS A 189 25.52 -10.68 1.23
C CYS A 189 26.72 -11.58 0.94
N ASP A 190 26.45 -12.88 0.82
CA ASP A 190 27.45 -13.86 0.37
C ASP A 190 27.70 -13.76 -1.15
N GLU A 191 28.66 -14.55 -1.64
CA GLU A 191 29.00 -14.59 -3.06
C GLU A 191 27.79 -14.97 -3.95
N GLY A 192 26.92 -15.86 -3.49
CA GLY A 192 25.75 -16.33 -4.24
C GLY A 192 24.69 -15.24 -4.43
N ILE A 193 24.35 -14.54 -3.35
CA ILE A 193 23.42 -13.40 -3.36
C ILE A 193 24.02 -12.26 -4.18
N ARG A 194 25.30 -11.94 -3.97
CA ARG A 194 25.98 -10.87 -4.72
C ARG A 194 26.01 -11.14 -6.21
N ARG A 195 26.33 -12.37 -6.63
CA ARG A 195 26.30 -12.78 -8.03
C ARG A 195 24.88 -12.69 -8.61
N SER A 196 23.87 -13.14 -7.86
CA SER A 196 22.46 -13.08 -8.27
C SER A 196 21.99 -11.63 -8.46
N PHE A 197 22.28 -10.75 -7.50
CA PHE A 197 21.97 -9.32 -7.61
C PHE A 197 22.69 -8.68 -8.80
N SER A 198 23.98 -8.99 -8.99
CA SER A 198 24.76 -8.47 -10.12
C SER A 198 24.18 -8.87 -11.47
N ASN A 199 23.69 -10.11 -11.60
CA ASN A 199 23.03 -10.59 -12.81
C ASN A 199 21.68 -9.91 -13.05
N LEU A 200 20.87 -9.75 -12.00
CA LEU A 200 19.54 -9.15 -12.07
C LEU A 200 19.54 -7.63 -12.31
N THR A 201 20.70 -6.97 -12.29
CA THR A 201 20.82 -5.59 -12.83
C THR A 201 20.52 -5.51 -14.34
N ARG A 202 20.38 -6.65 -15.03
CA ARG A 202 19.95 -6.74 -16.44
C ARG A 202 18.50 -7.21 -16.60
N ASP A 203 17.73 -7.25 -15.51
CA ASP A 203 16.33 -7.68 -15.56
C ASP A 203 15.50 -6.74 -16.46
N ARG A 204 14.49 -7.29 -17.13
CA ARG A 204 13.56 -6.51 -17.96
C ARG A 204 12.76 -5.51 -17.11
N ASN A 205 12.46 -5.86 -15.87
CA ASN A 205 11.66 -5.05 -14.96
C ASN A 205 12.54 -4.08 -14.15
N ALA A 206 12.23 -2.78 -14.24
CA ALA A 206 12.99 -1.72 -13.56
C ALA A 206 12.91 -1.81 -12.03
N PHE A 207 11.79 -2.29 -11.46
CA PHE A 207 11.66 -2.48 -10.01
C PHE A 207 12.59 -3.58 -9.50
N VAL A 208 12.74 -4.68 -10.25
CA VAL A 208 13.72 -5.74 -9.92
C VAL A 208 15.13 -5.15 -9.96
N ARG A 209 15.49 -4.43 -11.03
CA ARG A 209 16.80 -3.79 -11.17
C ARG A 209 17.11 -2.83 -10.02
N ALA A 210 16.14 -2.01 -9.61
CA ALA A 210 16.30 -1.07 -8.51
C ALA A 210 16.51 -1.80 -7.17
N ALA A 211 15.70 -2.83 -6.88
CA ALA A 211 15.78 -3.60 -5.64
C ALA A 211 17.12 -4.34 -5.50
N VAL A 212 17.62 -4.96 -6.57
CA VAL A 212 18.93 -5.65 -6.52
C VAL A 212 20.10 -4.68 -6.48
N THR A 213 19.98 -3.51 -7.12
CA THR A 213 20.99 -2.43 -7.04
C THR A 213 21.10 -1.90 -5.60
N GLN A 214 19.96 -1.66 -4.95
CA GLN A 214 19.90 -1.32 -3.54
C GLN A 214 20.61 -2.39 -2.68
N GLY A 215 20.39 -3.67 -3.01
CA GLY A 215 21.00 -4.81 -2.33
C GLY A 215 22.52 -4.86 -2.46
N LEU A 216 23.05 -4.62 -3.67
CA LEU A 216 24.50 -4.52 -3.93
C LEU A 216 25.18 -3.46 -3.05
N GLY A 217 24.46 -2.39 -2.71
CA GLY A 217 24.95 -1.35 -1.80
C GLY A 217 25.34 -1.85 -0.39
N ARG A 218 24.91 -3.05 0.00
CA ARG A 218 25.22 -3.69 1.30
C ARG A 218 26.27 -4.80 1.19
N CYS A 219 26.75 -5.08 -0.02
CA CYS A 219 27.67 -6.17 -0.31
C CYS A 219 29.10 -5.67 -0.38
N GLU A 220 30.06 -6.53 -0.08
CA GLU A 220 31.44 -6.31 -0.50
C GLU A 220 31.53 -6.49 -2.02
N LEU A 221 31.96 -5.47 -2.75
CA LEU A 221 31.93 -5.49 -4.21
C LEU A 221 33.12 -6.28 -4.78
N ASP A 222 32.83 -7.21 -5.67
CA ASP A 222 33.81 -7.74 -6.62
C ASP A 222 33.72 -7.01 -7.97
N ASP A 223 34.56 -7.38 -8.92
CA ASP A 223 34.59 -6.72 -10.23
C ASP A 223 33.25 -6.83 -10.97
N GLN A 224 32.55 -7.97 -10.81
CA GLN A 224 31.22 -8.15 -11.38
C GLN A 224 30.19 -7.19 -10.77
N ALA A 225 30.21 -7.01 -9.45
CA ALA A 225 29.30 -6.09 -8.75
C ALA A 225 29.62 -4.62 -9.03
N VAL A 226 30.90 -4.26 -9.18
CA VAL A 226 31.32 -2.92 -9.64
C VAL A 226 30.74 -2.62 -11.02
N GLU A 227 30.88 -3.54 -11.97
CA GLU A 227 30.33 -3.39 -13.31
C GLU A 227 28.79 -3.42 -13.32
N ALA A 228 28.17 -4.14 -12.38
CA ALA A 228 26.73 -4.09 -12.19
C ALA A 228 26.25 -2.71 -11.70
N LEU A 229 26.95 -2.09 -10.75
CA LEU A 229 26.63 -0.73 -10.28
C LEU A 229 26.86 0.33 -11.36
N ARG A 230 27.94 0.22 -12.15
CA ARG A 230 28.19 1.09 -13.32
C ARG A 230 27.02 1.04 -14.32
N ARG A 231 26.51 -0.16 -14.59
CA ARG A 231 25.32 -0.35 -15.44
C ARG A 231 24.08 0.29 -14.84
N SER A 232 23.80 0.07 -13.55
CA SER A 232 22.64 0.67 -12.88
C SER A 232 22.72 2.21 -12.85
N ALA A 233 23.92 2.79 -12.78
CA ALA A 233 24.12 4.24 -12.89
C ALA A 233 23.83 4.79 -14.30
N ALA A 234 23.91 3.95 -15.33
CA ALA A 234 23.57 4.31 -16.71
C ALA A 234 22.18 3.80 -17.13
N ASP A 235 21.35 3.34 -16.19
CA ASP A 235 20.05 2.74 -16.49
C ASP A 235 19.07 3.76 -17.10
N PRO A 236 18.22 3.38 -18.06
CA PRO A 236 17.19 4.27 -18.60
C PRO A 236 16.21 4.76 -17.51
N ASP A 237 15.94 3.94 -16.49
CA ASP A 237 14.99 4.27 -15.43
C ASP A 237 15.66 5.14 -14.34
N PRO A 238 15.14 6.36 -14.06
CA PRO A 238 15.69 7.23 -13.03
C PRO A 238 15.73 6.63 -11.62
N LYS A 239 14.80 5.74 -11.26
CA LYS A 239 14.77 5.09 -9.93
C LYS A 239 15.95 4.14 -9.77
N VAL A 240 16.31 3.41 -10.83
CA VAL A 240 17.49 2.53 -10.81
C VAL A 240 18.77 3.35 -10.65
N ARG A 241 18.87 4.49 -11.35
CA ARG A 241 20.00 5.42 -11.20
C ARG A 241 20.10 6.02 -9.80
N ILE A 242 18.98 6.39 -9.18
CA ILE A 242 18.94 6.83 -7.78
C ILE A 242 19.49 5.72 -6.87
N GLU A 243 19.00 4.48 -7.00
CA GLU A 243 19.49 3.38 -6.17
C GLU A 243 20.98 3.08 -6.42
N ALA A 244 21.49 3.31 -7.64
CA ALA A 244 22.92 3.20 -7.94
C ALA A 244 23.75 4.25 -7.19
N ALA A 245 23.31 5.51 -7.13
CA ALA A 245 23.97 6.55 -6.32
C ALA A 245 24.03 6.15 -4.85
N TRP A 246 22.89 5.69 -4.31
CA TRP A 246 22.79 5.26 -2.91
C TRP A 246 23.61 4.00 -2.62
N ALA A 247 23.70 3.07 -3.56
CA ALA A 247 24.52 1.87 -3.42
C ALA A 247 26.01 2.22 -3.44
N ALA A 248 26.45 3.07 -4.38
CA ALA A 248 27.83 3.56 -4.46
C ALA A 248 28.24 4.27 -3.16
N ALA A 249 27.41 5.20 -2.66
CA ALA A 249 27.69 5.93 -1.42
C ALA A 249 27.78 4.99 -0.19
N ARG A 250 26.93 3.96 -0.12
CA ARG A 250 26.87 3.06 1.03
C ARG A 250 28.01 2.06 1.09
N THR A 251 28.46 1.57 -0.07
CA THR A 251 29.59 0.63 -0.14
C THR A 251 30.88 1.30 0.32
N GLY A 252 31.03 2.61 0.03
CA GLY A 252 32.27 3.34 0.29
C GLY A 252 33.44 2.86 -0.58
N ASP A 253 33.17 2.07 -1.63
CA ASP A 253 34.19 1.53 -2.52
C ASP A 253 34.63 2.61 -3.51
N GLU A 254 35.93 2.90 -3.51
CA GLU A 254 36.50 3.97 -4.32
C GLU A 254 36.30 3.74 -5.83
N ARG A 255 36.18 2.48 -6.28
CA ARG A 255 35.98 2.12 -7.71
C ARG A 255 34.64 2.59 -8.29
N VAL A 256 33.67 2.87 -7.42
CA VAL A 256 32.31 3.34 -7.80
C VAL A 256 32.00 4.72 -7.24
N ARG A 257 32.93 5.35 -6.52
CA ARG A 257 32.73 6.67 -5.93
C ARG A 257 32.45 7.75 -6.98
N GLU A 258 33.14 7.67 -8.12
CA GLU A 258 32.95 8.60 -9.24
C GLU A 258 31.49 8.61 -9.77
N LEU A 259 30.75 7.51 -9.59
CA LEU A 259 29.35 7.42 -10.01
C LEU A 259 28.45 8.41 -9.28
N ILE A 260 28.76 8.72 -8.01
CA ILE A 260 27.97 9.67 -7.22
C ILE A 260 28.08 11.07 -7.84
N THR A 261 29.31 11.49 -8.18
CA THR A 261 29.57 12.79 -8.82
C THR A 261 28.97 12.84 -10.23
N ALA A 262 29.06 11.75 -10.99
CA ALA A 262 28.44 11.67 -12.31
C ALA A 262 26.90 11.80 -12.23
N LEU A 263 26.26 11.13 -11.28
CA LEU A 263 24.81 11.17 -11.06
C LEU A 263 24.33 12.51 -10.49
N ALA A 264 25.19 13.25 -9.80
CA ALA A 264 24.89 14.64 -9.41
C ALA A 264 24.80 15.58 -10.63
N GLY A 265 25.32 15.18 -11.79
CA GLY A 265 25.13 15.85 -13.08
C GLY A 265 24.09 15.21 -13.99
N ASP A 266 23.25 14.28 -13.48
CA ASP A 266 22.25 13.56 -14.29
C ASP A 266 21.22 14.51 -14.93
N ALA A 267 20.67 14.11 -16.08
CA ALA A 267 19.64 14.88 -16.78
C ALA A 267 18.29 14.92 -16.03
N HIS A 268 18.01 13.93 -15.17
CA HIS A 268 16.77 13.83 -14.44
C HIS A 268 16.88 14.50 -13.06
N PRO A 269 16.06 15.54 -12.76
CA PRO A 269 16.20 16.35 -11.54
C PRO A 269 16.18 15.56 -10.23
N ALA A 270 15.35 14.52 -10.14
CA ALA A 270 15.29 13.67 -8.94
C ALA A 270 16.56 12.85 -8.71
N VAL A 271 17.29 12.50 -9.78
CA VAL A 271 18.58 11.79 -9.66
C VAL A 271 19.63 12.77 -9.16
N THR A 272 19.69 13.96 -9.76
CA THR A 272 20.59 15.05 -9.36
C THR A 272 20.42 15.44 -7.90
N GLU A 273 19.19 15.68 -7.45
CA GLU A 273 18.89 16.06 -6.06
C GLU A 273 19.35 14.99 -5.07
N GLN A 274 19.05 13.72 -5.36
CA GLN A 274 19.42 12.61 -4.49
C GLN A 274 20.93 12.37 -4.48
N ALA A 275 21.61 12.50 -5.63
CA ALA A 275 23.04 12.30 -5.74
C ALA A 275 23.85 13.47 -5.15
N ALA A 276 23.38 14.72 -5.29
CA ALA A 276 24.05 15.90 -4.73
C ALA A 276 24.21 15.80 -3.21
N GLY A 277 23.15 15.37 -2.51
CA GLY A 277 23.23 15.11 -1.06
C GLY A 277 24.21 13.99 -0.66
N LEU A 278 24.56 13.11 -1.59
CA LEU A 278 25.52 12.02 -1.37
C LEU A 278 26.98 12.41 -1.69
N VAL A 279 27.22 13.43 -2.52
CA VAL A 279 28.58 13.93 -2.82
C VAL A 279 29.25 14.46 -1.55
N GLU A 280 28.49 15.07 -0.64
CA GLU A 280 28.97 15.58 0.65
C GLU A 280 29.12 14.45 1.71
N LEU A 281 28.38 13.36 1.56
CA LEU A 281 28.38 12.21 2.46
C LEU A 281 29.37 11.14 1.97
N ALA A 282 30.67 11.31 2.24
CA ALA A 282 31.66 10.26 1.99
C ALA A 282 31.82 9.32 3.20
N GLY A 283 31.84 8.00 2.96
CA GLY A 283 32.19 7.00 3.98
C GLY A 283 31.12 6.77 5.06
N GLY A 284 31.53 6.64 6.33
CA GLY A 284 30.67 6.22 7.45
C GLY A 284 29.42 7.07 7.68
N ALA A 285 29.41 8.34 7.24
CA ALA A 285 28.25 9.22 7.32
C ALA A 285 27.13 8.83 6.33
N ALA A 286 27.47 8.36 5.12
CA ALA A 286 26.50 7.81 4.17
C ALA A 286 25.87 6.51 4.69
N ARG A 287 26.66 5.69 5.39
CA ARG A 287 26.17 4.49 6.08
C ARG A 287 25.19 4.84 7.20
N ALA A 288 25.46 5.87 7.99
CA ALA A 288 24.54 6.36 9.03
C ALA A 288 23.26 6.99 8.45
N HIS A 289 23.37 7.79 7.39
CA HIS A 289 22.23 8.37 6.66
C HIS A 289 21.39 7.30 5.96
N TRP A 290 22.03 6.26 5.42
CA TRP A 290 21.32 5.11 4.89
C TRP A 290 20.72 4.25 5.99
N GLU A 291 21.41 3.99 7.09
CA GLU A 291 20.82 3.29 8.23
C GLU A 291 19.63 4.07 8.78
N ASP A 292 19.65 5.40 8.70
CA ASP A 292 18.50 6.22 9.01
C ASP A 292 17.41 6.11 7.93
N ARG A 293 17.74 6.14 6.63
CA ARG A 293 16.79 5.86 5.53
C ARG A 293 16.24 4.44 5.57
N ALA A 294 17.00 3.45 6.04
CA ALA A 294 16.63 2.04 6.17
C ALA A 294 15.97 1.75 7.52
N ARG A 295 16.19 2.58 8.54
CA ARG A 295 15.33 2.68 9.73
C ARG A 295 14.03 3.40 9.39
N ARG A 296 14.03 4.38 8.48
CA ARG A 296 12.84 5.06 7.96
C ARG A 296 12.06 4.22 6.95
N ALA A 297 12.72 3.46 6.08
CA ALA A 297 12.13 2.45 5.21
C ALA A 297 11.82 1.17 6.00
N GLY A 298 12.58 0.89 7.06
CA GLY A 298 12.21 -0.04 8.11
C GLY A 298 11.05 0.47 8.97
N ARG A 299 10.79 1.80 9.00
CA ARG A 299 9.55 2.47 9.44
C ARG A 299 8.46 2.54 8.36
N VAL A 300 8.78 2.28 7.11
CA VAL A 300 7.79 1.83 6.12
C VAL A 300 7.36 0.38 6.43
N LEU A 301 8.13 -0.35 7.26
CA LEU A 301 7.74 -1.60 7.95
C LEU A 301 7.48 -1.46 9.47
N ASP A 302 7.67 -0.27 10.05
CA ASP A 302 7.35 0.12 11.42
C ASP A 302 6.31 1.23 11.32
N LEU A 303 5.05 0.78 11.25
CA LEU A 303 3.79 1.52 11.14
C LEU A 303 3.60 2.63 12.21
N ARG A 304 4.61 2.91 13.05
CA ARG A 304 4.65 4.02 14.02
C ARG A 304 5.08 5.35 13.41
N SER A 305 5.58 5.39 12.18
CA SER A 305 5.52 6.64 11.42
C SER A 305 4.11 6.74 10.85
N PRO A 306 3.33 7.80 11.11
CA PRO A 306 2.29 8.14 10.14
C PRO A 306 2.97 8.12 8.76
N LEU A 307 2.27 7.64 7.71
CA LEU A 307 2.60 8.01 6.31
C LEU A 307 3.15 9.43 6.36
N PRO A 308 4.29 9.79 5.70
CA PRO A 308 4.86 11.14 5.79
C PRO A 308 3.69 12.08 5.79
N THR A 309 3.41 12.67 6.97
CA THR A 309 2.05 13.16 7.27
C THR A 309 1.68 13.98 6.07
N LEU A 310 0.68 13.52 5.28
CA LEU A 310 -0.02 14.41 4.36
C LEU A 310 -0.27 15.61 5.25
N PRO A 311 0.44 16.74 5.03
CA PRO A 311 0.55 17.74 6.05
C PRO A 311 -0.87 18.10 6.41
N LEU A 312 -1.27 17.81 7.65
CA LEU A 312 -2.60 18.20 8.10
C LEU A 312 -2.65 19.69 7.82
N PRO A 313 -3.60 20.18 7.03
CA PRO A 313 -3.65 21.59 6.71
C PRO A 313 -3.67 22.33 8.04
N VAL A 314 -2.61 23.11 8.30
CA VAL A 314 -2.54 23.99 9.47
C VAL A 314 -3.42 25.19 9.14
N THR A 315 -4.73 24.98 9.09
CA THR A 315 -5.70 26.05 8.91
C THR A 315 -6.24 26.45 10.26
N LYS A 316 -5.94 27.69 10.66
CA LYS A 316 -6.51 28.39 11.82
C LYS A 316 -7.98 28.78 11.61
N GLU A 317 -8.58 28.44 10.48
CA GLU A 317 -9.94 28.80 10.11
C GLU A 317 -10.90 27.60 10.20
N PRO A 318 -12.14 27.80 10.68
CA PRO A 318 -13.16 26.75 10.68
C PRO A 318 -13.57 26.41 9.25
N ARG A 319 -13.43 25.12 8.85
CA ARG A 319 -14.03 24.60 7.62
C ARG A 319 -15.42 24.06 7.94
N GLU A 320 -16.43 24.46 7.17
CA GLU A 320 -17.78 23.91 7.32
C GLU A 320 -17.81 22.43 6.90
N THR A 321 -18.50 21.60 7.67
CA THR A 321 -18.86 20.25 7.24
C THR A 321 -19.96 20.36 6.19
N ALA A 322 -19.77 19.76 5.02
CA ALA A 322 -20.86 19.67 4.04
C ALA A 322 -22.05 18.96 4.69
N GLU A 323 -23.27 19.42 4.39
CA GLU A 323 -24.45 18.66 4.75
C GLU A 323 -24.33 17.24 4.17
N PRO A 324 -24.62 16.20 4.98
CA PRO A 324 -24.62 14.84 4.50
C PRO A 324 -25.69 14.68 3.42
N PHE A 325 -25.32 14.04 2.30
CA PHE A 325 -26.29 13.73 1.25
C PHE A 325 -27.47 12.94 1.84
N ALA A 326 -28.67 13.27 1.39
CA ALA A 326 -29.84 12.52 1.82
C ALA A 326 -29.74 11.08 1.28
N PRO A 327 -30.23 10.07 2.03
CA PRO A 327 -30.07 8.66 1.66
C PRO A 327 -30.57 8.28 0.24
N HIS A 328 -31.52 9.03 -0.31
CA HIS A 328 -32.02 8.81 -1.68
C HIS A 328 -31.06 9.33 -2.75
N GLU A 329 -30.34 10.43 -2.48
CA GLU A 329 -29.32 10.99 -3.37
C GLU A 329 -28.11 10.04 -3.45
N LEU A 330 -27.74 9.40 -2.33
CA LEU A 330 -26.68 8.37 -2.29
C LEU A 330 -26.96 7.20 -3.25
N GLN A 331 -28.20 6.71 -3.26
CA GLN A 331 -28.61 5.59 -4.11
C GLN A 331 -28.63 5.97 -5.60
N GLU A 332 -28.94 7.22 -5.90
CA GLU A 332 -28.89 7.73 -7.28
C GLU A 332 -27.44 7.93 -7.75
N ILE A 333 -26.59 8.46 -6.87
CA ILE A 333 -25.16 8.69 -7.12
C ILE A 333 -24.42 7.36 -7.35
N ALA A 334 -24.61 6.35 -6.49
CA ALA A 334 -23.95 5.05 -6.62
C ALA A 334 -24.36 4.26 -7.88
N ARG A 335 -25.51 4.59 -8.49
CA ARG A 335 -25.94 4.01 -9.78
C ARG A 335 -25.24 4.65 -10.99
N ARG A 336 -24.57 5.79 -10.81
CA ARG A 336 -23.78 6.43 -11.85
C ARG A 336 -22.49 5.61 -12.02
N THR A 337 -22.20 5.15 -13.23
CA THR A 337 -20.99 4.41 -13.54
C THR A 337 -20.28 5.06 -14.72
N GLY A 338 -18.97 4.86 -14.84
CA GLY A 338 -18.22 5.18 -16.06
C GLY A 338 -18.00 6.68 -16.34
N ARG A 339 -18.11 7.57 -15.36
CA ARG A 339 -17.75 8.99 -15.56
C ARG A 339 -16.23 9.11 -15.64
N ASN A 340 -15.75 9.29 -16.87
CA ASN A 340 -14.35 9.57 -17.15
C ASN A 340 -14.12 11.08 -17.19
N LEU A 341 -13.01 11.50 -16.60
CA LEU A 341 -12.52 12.87 -16.60
C LEU A 341 -11.18 12.90 -17.33
N VAL A 342 -10.81 14.04 -17.89
CA VAL A 342 -9.47 14.31 -18.39
C VAL A 342 -8.88 15.44 -17.57
N MET A 343 -7.72 15.20 -16.98
CA MET A 343 -6.94 16.23 -16.29
C MET A 343 -5.84 16.73 -17.24
N GLU A 344 -5.76 18.05 -17.40
CA GLU A 344 -4.78 18.72 -18.25
C GLU A 344 -3.76 19.44 -17.37
N THR A 345 -2.46 19.18 -17.62
CA THR A 345 -1.33 19.86 -16.99
C THR A 345 -0.34 20.34 -18.07
N PRO A 346 0.61 21.24 -17.76
CA PRO A 346 1.66 21.65 -18.70
C PRO A 346 2.52 20.49 -19.23
N GLU A 347 2.61 19.38 -18.48
CA GLU A 347 3.41 18.20 -18.77
C GLU A 347 2.66 17.16 -19.62
N GLY A 348 1.37 17.36 -19.84
CA GLY A 348 0.50 16.50 -20.64
C GLY A 348 -0.92 16.39 -20.05
N SER A 349 -1.78 15.68 -20.77
CA SER A 349 -3.13 15.37 -20.32
C SER A 349 -3.28 13.88 -20.05
N PHE A 350 -4.02 13.50 -19.00
CA PHE A 350 -4.27 12.11 -18.69
C PHE A 350 -5.74 11.83 -18.31
N PRO A 351 -6.32 10.74 -18.83
CA PRO A 351 -7.68 10.33 -18.48
C PRO A 351 -7.75 9.64 -17.12
N LEU A 352 -8.84 9.90 -16.42
CA LEU A 352 -9.20 9.44 -15.08
C LEU A 352 -10.57 8.79 -15.14
N THR A 353 -10.79 7.78 -14.30
CA THR A 353 -12.10 7.19 -14.06
C THR A 353 -12.41 7.19 -12.58
N LEU A 354 -13.67 7.42 -12.23
CA LEU A 354 -14.13 7.48 -10.85
C LEU A 354 -14.81 6.18 -10.43
N ASP A 355 -14.54 5.75 -9.20
CA ASP A 355 -15.08 4.55 -8.59
C ASP A 355 -16.31 4.88 -7.73
N TYR A 356 -17.45 4.98 -8.41
CA TYR A 356 -18.75 5.18 -7.77
C TYR A 356 -19.28 3.93 -7.04
N GLU A 357 -18.69 2.75 -7.28
CA GLU A 357 -19.10 1.51 -6.64
C GLU A 357 -18.58 1.46 -5.20
N HIS A 358 -17.31 1.83 -4.99
CA HIS A 358 -16.66 1.73 -3.68
C HIS A 358 -16.57 3.06 -2.91
N ALA A 359 -16.61 4.21 -3.59
CA ALA A 359 -16.56 5.53 -2.96
C ALA A 359 -17.47 6.56 -3.67
N PRO A 360 -18.79 6.33 -3.70
CA PRO A 360 -19.76 7.18 -4.41
C PRO A 360 -19.76 8.64 -3.94
N LEU A 361 -19.55 8.91 -2.65
CA LEU A 361 -19.58 10.28 -2.14
C LEU A 361 -18.34 11.06 -2.54
N ALA A 362 -17.17 10.48 -2.35
CA ALA A 362 -15.92 11.09 -2.75
C ALA A 362 -15.87 11.29 -4.27
N ALA A 363 -16.29 10.28 -5.06
CA ALA A 363 -16.37 10.37 -6.51
C ALA A 363 -17.28 11.51 -6.99
N GLU A 364 -18.51 11.61 -6.47
CA GLU A 364 -19.45 12.66 -6.89
C GLU A 364 -19.00 14.05 -6.45
N ARG A 365 -18.46 14.20 -5.24
CA ARG A 365 -17.94 15.49 -4.78
C ARG A 365 -16.74 15.92 -5.60
N PHE A 366 -15.81 15.01 -5.88
CA PHE A 366 -14.68 15.28 -6.77
C PHE A 366 -15.15 15.71 -8.16
N TYR A 367 -16.12 15.00 -8.74
CA TYR A 367 -16.71 15.35 -10.04
C TYR A 367 -17.31 16.77 -10.04
N ASN A 368 -18.13 17.11 -9.03
CA ASN A 368 -18.75 18.42 -8.93
C ASN A 368 -17.73 19.54 -8.74
N MET A 369 -16.67 19.30 -7.95
CA MET A 369 -15.57 20.24 -7.76
C MET A 369 -14.75 20.44 -9.04
N ALA A 370 -14.52 19.37 -9.80
CA ALA A 370 -13.84 19.41 -11.10
C ALA A 370 -14.64 20.24 -12.12
N VAL A 371 -15.95 19.97 -12.26
CA VAL A 371 -16.84 20.73 -13.16
C VAL A 371 -16.94 22.21 -12.75
N ALA A 372 -16.90 22.50 -11.45
CA ALA A 372 -16.87 23.86 -10.92
C ALA A 372 -15.49 24.54 -10.99
N ALA A 373 -14.49 23.95 -11.67
CA ALA A 373 -13.15 24.49 -11.83
C ALA A 373 -12.47 24.85 -10.49
N GLN A 374 -12.72 24.06 -9.44
CA GLN A 374 -12.14 24.33 -8.12
C GLN A 374 -10.66 23.97 -8.03
N PHE A 375 -10.21 23.03 -8.86
CA PHE A 375 -8.81 22.59 -8.92
C PHE A 375 -7.97 23.39 -9.93
N ASP A 376 -8.61 24.16 -10.82
CA ASP A 376 -7.92 24.93 -11.87
C ASP A 376 -6.93 25.94 -11.25
N GLY A 377 -5.70 25.92 -11.74
CA GLY A 377 -4.59 26.72 -11.27
C GLY A 377 -3.97 26.25 -9.95
N GLN A 378 -4.52 25.23 -9.27
CA GLN A 378 -3.93 24.71 -8.04
C GLN A 378 -2.61 23.98 -8.32
N PRO A 379 -1.55 24.24 -7.52
CA PRO A 379 -0.28 23.55 -7.67
C PRO A 379 -0.34 22.16 -7.03
N PHE A 380 0.29 21.19 -7.67
CA PHE A 380 0.61 19.92 -7.03
C PHE A 380 1.66 20.14 -5.94
N SER A 381 1.44 19.52 -4.78
CA SER A 381 2.48 19.19 -3.81
C SER A 381 2.90 17.75 -4.06
N VAL A 382 4.06 17.56 -4.69
CA VAL A 382 4.55 16.24 -5.06
C VAL A 382 5.54 15.77 -4.01
N LEU A 383 5.24 14.62 -3.41
CA LEU A 383 6.21 13.84 -2.66
C LEU A 383 6.74 12.74 -3.60
N PRO A 384 7.96 12.87 -4.15
CA PRO A 384 8.45 11.93 -5.14
C PRO A 384 8.48 10.50 -4.60
N ASN A 385 8.02 9.55 -5.42
CA ASN A 385 7.86 8.13 -5.04
C ASN A 385 6.85 7.85 -3.93
N ASP A 386 5.89 8.75 -3.72
CA ASP A 386 4.77 8.53 -2.80
C ASP A 386 3.46 8.94 -3.49
N TYR A 387 3.12 10.23 -3.44
CA TYR A 387 1.90 10.78 -4.02
C TYR A 387 2.07 12.21 -4.53
N ALA A 388 1.17 12.64 -5.42
CA ALA A 388 0.99 14.02 -5.84
C ALA A 388 -0.34 14.54 -5.28
N GLN A 389 -0.28 15.46 -4.32
CA GLN A 389 -1.46 16.03 -3.66
C GLN A 389 -1.87 17.33 -4.34
N ILE A 390 -3.17 17.54 -4.51
CA ILE A 390 -3.74 18.81 -4.94
C ILE A 390 -4.55 19.40 -3.78
N PRO A 391 -4.20 20.61 -3.33
CA PRO A 391 -5.02 21.31 -2.36
C PRO A 391 -6.35 21.72 -3.02
N ALA A 392 -7.43 21.67 -2.25
CA ALA A 392 -8.69 22.29 -2.62
C ALA A 392 -8.73 23.74 -2.13
N LYS A 393 -9.63 24.54 -2.67
CA LYS A 393 -9.84 25.91 -2.20
C LYS A 393 -10.24 25.90 -0.71
N PRO A 394 -9.78 26.85 0.13
CA PRO A 394 -9.99 26.83 1.58
C PRO A 394 -11.46 26.73 2.04
N SER A 395 -12.39 27.25 1.24
CA SER A 395 -13.84 27.21 1.50
C SER A 395 -14.51 25.87 1.14
N SER A 396 -13.75 24.86 0.70
CA SER A 396 -14.31 23.57 0.31
C SER A 396 -14.70 22.77 1.55
N PRO A 397 -15.90 22.18 1.59
CA PRO A 397 -16.39 21.55 2.80
C PRO A 397 -15.73 20.18 3.05
N LEU A 398 -15.70 19.77 4.32
CA LEU A 398 -15.14 18.48 4.72
C LEU A 398 -16.00 17.29 4.26
N LEU A 399 -15.35 16.13 4.05
CA LEU A 399 -15.98 14.90 3.58
C LEU A 399 -16.04 13.81 4.66
N THR A 400 -17.07 12.97 4.57
CA THR A 400 -17.11 11.70 5.31
C THR A 400 -16.20 10.69 4.60
N PRO A 401 -15.29 10.01 5.30
CA PRO A 401 -14.44 9.00 4.69
C PRO A 401 -15.24 7.77 4.22
N GLU A 402 -14.84 7.20 3.08
CA GLU A 402 -15.33 5.93 2.52
C GLU A 402 -14.15 4.96 2.34
N PRO A 403 -13.61 4.37 3.43
CA PRO A 403 -12.39 3.58 3.37
C PRO A 403 -12.51 2.40 2.40
N SER A 404 -11.61 2.31 1.43
CA SER A 404 -11.70 1.32 0.36
C SER A 404 -10.79 0.13 0.63
N PRO A 405 -11.27 -1.12 0.45
CA PRO A 405 -10.43 -2.31 0.60
C PRO A 405 -9.50 -2.55 -0.60
N ALA A 406 -9.73 -1.83 -1.72
CA ALA A 406 -8.94 -1.95 -2.93
C ALA A 406 -7.50 -1.42 -2.72
N PRO A 407 -6.49 -2.08 -3.28
CA PRO A 407 -5.10 -1.65 -3.18
C PRO A 407 -4.91 -0.26 -3.78
N PHE A 408 -4.15 0.58 -3.10
CA PHE A 408 -3.66 1.82 -3.70
C PHE A 408 -2.49 1.47 -4.61
N LEU A 409 -2.77 1.34 -5.89
CA LEU A 409 -1.76 1.14 -6.92
C LEU A 409 -1.32 2.50 -7.47
N ARG A 410 -0.24 2.51 -8.25
CA ARG A 410 0.13 3.71 -8.98
C ARG A 410 -1.05 4.17 -9.85
N GLY A 411 -1.32 5.47 -9.80
CA GLY A 411 -2.42 6.11 -10.49
C GLY A 411 -3.76 6.05 -9.74
N SER A 412 -3.84 5.45 -8.55
CA SER A 412 -5.05 5.53 -7.70
C SER A 412 -5.28 6.95 -7.19
N LEU A 413 -6.55 7.34 -7.09
CA LEU A 413 -7.01 8.62 -6.55
C LEU A 413 -7.49 8.42 -5.12
N GLY A 414 -6.84 9.10 -4.17
CA GLY A 414 -7.15 9.01 -2.75
C GLY A 414 -7.59 10.33 -2.14
N MET A 415 -8.55 10.30 -1.22
CA MET A 415 -8.88 11.48 -0.43
C MET A 415 -7.83 11.72 0.66
N VAL A 416 -7.41 12.96 0.85
CA VAL A 416 -6.52 13.33 1.96
C VAL A 416 -7.31 13.26 3.26
N ARG A 417 -6.71 12.70 4.29
CA ARG A 417 -7.36 12.57 5.59
C ARG A 417 -7.13 13.80 6.47
N ALA A 418 -8.21 14.42 6.96
CA ALA A 418 -8.13 15.50 7.95
C ALA A 418 -8.17 14.95 9.38
N SER A 419 -8.96 13.91 9.63
CA SER A 419 -9.11 13.25 10.93
C SER A 419 -9.53 11.78 10.75
N ARG A 420 -9.61 11.00 11.84
CA ARG A 420 -10.11 9.62 11.78
C ARG A 420 -11.53 9.50 11.21
N THR A 421 -12.35 10.54 11.32
CA THR A 421 -13.76 10.55 10.91
C THR A 421 -14.04 11.54 9.78
N THR A 422 -12.99 12.16 9.22
CA THR A 422 -13.17 13.25 8.25
C THR A 422 -12.05 13.27 7.21
N ASP A 423 -12.43 13.27 5.95
CA ASP A 423 -11.53 13.52 4.84
C ASP A 423 -11.54 15.03 4.51
N ALA A 424 -10.36 15.54 4.17
CA ALA A 424 -10.21 16.88 3.62
C ALA A 424 -10.78 16.91 2.19
N PRO A 425 -11.21 18.08 1.69
CA PRO A 425 -11.57 18.28 0.28
C PRO A 425 -10.40 18.13 -0.70
N GLU A 426 -9.20 17.90 -0.17
CA GLU A 426 -7.96 17.70 -0.89
C GLU A 426 -7.85 16.24 -1.30
N PHE A 427 -7.26 15.97 -2.46
CA PHE A 427 -7.03 14.61 -2.92
C PHE A 427 -5.58 14.43 -3.35
N PHE A 428 -5.17 13.18 -3.45
CA PHE A 428 -3.85 12.80 -3.93
C PHE A 428 -3.93 11.75 -5.02
N ILE A 429 -2.91 11.73 -5.87
CA ILE A 429 -2.68 10.70 -6.88
C ILE A 429 -1.49 9.87 -6.41
N ALA A 430 -1.68 8.57 -6.24
CA ALA A 430 -0.59 7.67 -5.88
C ALA A 430 0.43 7.58 -7.02
N LEU A 431 1.68 7.96 -6.76
CA LEU A 431 2.78 7.85 -7.74
C LEU A 431 3.51 6.50 -7.65
N THR A 432 3.27 5.75 -6.58
CA THR A 432 3.75 4.38 -6.36
C THR A 432 2.64 3.59 -5.66
N PRO A 433 2.67 2.24 -5.63
CA PRO A 433 1.77 1.50 -4.74
C PRO A 433 1.94 1.94 -3.28
N LEU A 434 0.84 2.19 -2.58
CA LEU A 434 0.80 2.68 -1.19
C LEU A 434 0.25 1.59 -0.25
N PRO A 435 1.02 0.52 0.02
CA PRO A 435 0.59 -0.55 0.91
C PRO A 435 0.35 -0.03 2.33
N GLY A 436 -0.80 -0.37 2.91
CA GLY A 436 -1.26 0.14 4.20
C GLY A 436 -2.23 1.32 4.10
N ALA A 437 -2.48 1.86 2.89
CA ALA A 437 -3.57 2.80 2.66
C ALA A 437 -4.93 2.07 2.56
N GLU A 438 -4.94 0.78 2.25
CA GLU A 438 -6.15 -0.04 2.13
C GLU A 438 -6.91 -0.13 3.45
N GLY A 439 -8.23 0.01 3.39
CA GLY A 439 -9.12 0.03 4.55
C GLY A 439 -8.91 1.24 5.45
N ARG A 440 -7.94 2.12 5.14
CA ARG A 440 -7.74 3.39 5.79
C ARG A 440 -8.27 4.48 4.88
N TYR A 441 -7.68 4.75 3.73
CA TYR A 441 -8.02 5.88 2.86
C TYR A 441 -9.19 5.58 1.91
N THR A 442 -9.89 6.63 1.50
CA THR A 442 -10.93 6.57 0.49
C THR A 442 -10.28 6.54 -0.90
N ASN A 443 -10.35 5.42 -1.59
CA ASN A 443 -9.93 5.26 -2.98
C ASN A 443 -11.14 5.49 -3.89
N PHE A 444 -11.19 6.63 -4.57
CA PHE A 444 -12.38 7.07 -5.30
C PHE A 444 -12.22 7.06 -6.82
N GLY A 445 -11.10 6.54 -7.33
CA GLY A 445 -10.87 6.45 -8.75
C GLY A 445 -9.44 6.11 -9.11
N ARG A 446 -9.14 6.16 -10.40
CA ARG A 446 -7.81 5.86 -10.92
C ARG A 446 -7.56 6.51 -12.26
N LEU A 447 -6.28 6.63 -12.63
CA LEU A 447 -5.87 6.90 -13.99
C LEU A 447 -6.19 5.71 -14.90
N LEU A 448 -6.58 6.03 -16.14
CA LEU A 448 -6.75 5.08 -17.24
C LEU A 448 -5.50 5.00 -18.13
N ALA A 449 -4.77 6.11 -18.26
CA ALA A 449 -3.50 6.22 -19.01
C ALA A 449 -2.73 7.47 -18.53
N GLY A 450 -1.47 7.62 -18.95
CA GLY A 450 -0.66 8.84 -18.66
C GLY A 450 0.38 8.69 -17.56
N ASP A 451 0.92 7.48 -17.36
CA ASP A 451 2.03 7.23 -16.42
C ASP A 451 3.26 8.10 -16.71
N ASP A 452 3.51 8.40 -17.97
CA ASP A 452 4.61 9.27 -18.42
C ASP A 452 4.38 10.73 -18.00
N VAL A 453 3.12 11.18 -17.93
CA VAL A 453 2.77 12.51 -17.41
C VAL A 453 2.96 12.56 -15.91
N LEU A 454 2.52 11.50 -15.19
CA LEU A 454 2.76 11.38 -13.74
C LEU A 454 4.25 11.43 -13.38
N ASP A 455 5.13 10.82 -14.18
CA ASP A 455 6.59 10.88 -13.97
C ASP A 455 7.18 12.27 -14.17
N ARG A 456 6.51 13.12 -14.94
CA ARG A 456 6.92 14.51 -15.21
C ARG A 456 6.35 15.49 -14.19
N LEU A 457 5.35 15.12 -13.39
CA LEU A 457 4.81 16.00 -12.35
C LEU A 457 5.90 16.41 -11.35
N ARG A 458 5.89 17.69 -10.97
CA ARG A 458 6.78 18.28 -9.95
C ARG A 458 5.96 19.10 -8.98
N SER A 459 6.50 19.33 -7.79
CA SER A 459 5.91 20.31 -6.87
C SER A 459 5.85 21.67 -7.55
N GLY A 460 4.66 22.29 -7.56
CA GLY A 460 4.40 23.55 -8.25
C GLY A 460 3.85 23.41 -9.67
N THR A 461 3.85 22.22 -10.27
CA THR A 461 3.07 21.93 -11.50
C THR A 461 1.62 22.32 -11.24
N ARG A 462 0.98 23.06 -12.16
CA ARG A 462 -0.42 23.49 -11.97
C ARG A 462 -1.38 22.61 -12.74
N VAL A 463 -2.52 22.32 -12.14
CA VAL A 463 -3.67 21.78 -12.86
C VAL A 463 -4.17 22.90 -13.79
N LEU A 464 -4.15 22.68 -15.10
CA LEU A 464 -4.72 23.64 -16.05
C LEU A 464 -6.24 23.53 -16.04
N ARG A 465 -6.75 22.30 -16.13
CA ARG A 465 -8.19 22.03 -16.15
C ARG A 465 -8.48 20.57 -15.82
N ILE A 466 -9.64 20.30 -15.22
CA ILE A 466 -10.24 18.96 -15.14
C ILE A 466 -11.63 19.02 -15.76
N ARG A 467 -11.91 18.20 -16.78
CA ARG A 467 -13.19 18.21 -17.47
C ARG A 467 -13.71 16.80 -17.72
N PRO A 468 -15.04 16.60 -17.85
CA PRO A 468 -15.60 15.36 -18.37
C PRO A 468 -14.95 15.00 -19.71
N SER A 469 -14.60 13.73 -19.87
CA SER A 469 -14.25 13.20 -21.19
C SER A 469 -15.52 13.29 -22.04
N GLU A 470 -15.43 13.90 -23.21
CA GLU A 470 -16.45 13.68 -24.24
C GLU A 470 -16.31 12.21 -24.68
N GLU A 471 -17.42 11.48 -24.71
CA GLU A 471 -17.47 10.07 -25.14
C GLU A 471 -17.03 9.88 -26.58
#